data_AF-A0A2Z2ML39-F1
#
_entry.id   AF-A0A2Z2ML39-F1
#
_cell.length_a   1.000
_cell.length_b   1.000
_cell.length_c   1.000
_cell.angle_alpha   90.00
_cell.angle_beta   90.00
_cell.angle_gamma   90.00
#
_symmetry.space_group_name_H-M   'P 1'
#
loop_
_entity.id
_entity.type
_entity.pdbx_description
1 polymer ?
#
loop_
_entity_poly.entity_id
_entity_poly.type
_entity_poly.pdbx_seq_one_letter_code
_entity_poly.pdbx_strand_id
1 'polypeptide(L)'
;MKRLGALFLFLMMALVPFAGAAGATTWNYNNFIKQSIAWYYLYLDKQDSFGELYNLSVQMNVSNETLQLALELYNNATAEYGQAMTYGLPRDTRTLSWVVFSVHIRKAYIYASQAIEVLEQALKELEAQNA
;
A
#
# COMPACT_ATOMS: atom_id res chain seq x y z
N MET A 1 -9.50 -34.64 -46.20
CA MET A 1 -10.53 -34.23 -45.21
C MET A 1 -10.11 -34.79 -43.86
N LYS A 2 -9.27 -34.05 -43.16
CA LYS A 2 -8.62 -34.44 -41.90
C LYS A 2 -9.16 -33.53 -40.79
N ARG A 3 -9.37 -34.12 -39.61
CA ARG A 3 -9.51 -33.46 -38.29
C ARG A 3 -10.90 -32.85 -37.97
N LEU A 4 -11.89 -33.70 -37.74
CA LEU A 4 -13.12 -33.34 -37.00
C LEU A 4 -13.28 -34.12 -35.68
N GLY A 5 -12.32 -34.96 -35.30
CA GLY A 5 -12.43 -35.84 -34.13
C GLY A 5 -11.76 -35.36 -32.83
N ALA A 6 -11.19 -34.15 -32.79
CA ALA A 6 -10.38 -33.69 -31.64
C ALA A 6 -11.08 -32.68 -30.72
N LEU A 7 -12.29 -32.22 -31.06
CA LEU A 7 -12.98 -31.16 -30.32
C LEU A 7 -13.92 -31.66 -29.19
N PHE A 8 -14.26 -32.94 -29.16
CA PHE A 8 -15.19 -33.49 -28.15
C PHE A 8 -14.52 -34.08 -26.91
N LEU A 9 -13.21 -34.38 -26.95
CA LEU A 9 -12.47 -34.93 -25.81
C LEU A 9 -11.96 -33.86 -24.83
N PHE A 10 -11.85 -32.60 -25.25
CA PHE A 10 -11.49 -31.49 -24.36
C PHE A 10 -12.69 -30.96 -23.55
N LEU A 11 -13.92 -31.29 -23.96
CA LEU A 11 -15.14 -30.79 -23.30
C LEU A 11 -15.59 -31.66 -22.10
N MET A 12 -15.05 -32.88 -21.94
CA MET A 12 -15.47 -33.82 -20.89
C MET A 12 -14.44 -34.07 -19.77
N MET A 13 -13.24 -33.47 -19.82
CA MET A 13 -12.22 -33.60 -18.75
C MET A 13 -12.17 -32.44 -17.74
N ALA A 14 -13.00 -31.41 -17.87
CA ALA A 14 -13.09 -30.36 -16.85
C ALA A 14 -14.25 -30.56 -15.85
N LEU A 15 -14.97 -31.69 -15.93
CA LEU A 15 -15.88 -32.18 -14.89
C LEU A 15 -15.11 -32.89 -13.77
N VAL A 16 -13.99 -32.30 -13.32
CA VAL A 16 -13.50 -32.61 -11.99
C VAL A 16 -14.47 -31.92 -11.04
N PRO A 17 -15.19 -32.63 -10.16
CA PRO A 17 -15.87 -31.96 -9.08
C PRO A 17 -14.76 -31.30 -8.27
N PHE A 18 -14.59 -29.98 -8.43
CA PHE A 18 -13.95 -29.17 -7.43
C PHE A 18 -14.85 -29.24 -6.18
N ALA A 19 -14.75 -30.36 -5.47
CA ALA A 19 -15.13 -30.53 -4.07
C ALA A 19 -14.12 -29.74 -3.21
N GLY A 20 -14.05 -28.46 -3.55
CA GLY A 20 -13.19 -27.43 -3.01
C GLY A 20 -13.93 -26.11 -3.10
N ALA A 21 -15.24 -26.12 -2.79
CA ALA A 21 -15.95 -24.93 -2.34
C ALA A 21 -15.46 -24.58 -0.92
N ALA A 22 -14.15 -24.42 -0.75
CA ALA A 22 -13.56 -23.81 0.43
C ALA A 22 -13.66 -22.29 0.21
N GLY A 23 -14.81 -21.74 0.57
CA GLY A 23 -15.00 -20.31 0.82
C GLY A 23 -14.65 -19.38 -0.34
N ALA A 24 -15.46 -19.39 -1.41
CA ALA A 24 -15.57 -18.19 -2.24
C ALA A 24 -16.22 -17.09 -1.38
N THR A 25 -15.40 -16.39 -0.59
CA THR A 25 -15.82 -15.15 0.06
C THR A 25 -16.29 -14.23 -1.06
N THR A 26 -17.57 -13.90 -1.06
CA THR A 26 -18.12 -12.94 -2.00
C THR A 26 -17.33 -11.64 -1.84
N TRP A 27 -16.63 -11.23 -2.90
CA TRP A 27 -15.83 -10.02 -2.87
C TRP A 27 -16.74 -8.84 -2.49
N ASN A 28 -16.47 -8.23 -1.34
CA ASN A 28 -17.31 -7.20 -0.76
C ASN A 28 -16.62 -5.84 -0.93
N TYR A 29 -17.09 -5.04 -1.89
CA TYR A 29 -16.54 -3.70 -2.17
C TYR A 29 -16.58 -2.79 -0.93
N ASN A 30 -17.52 -2.99 0.01
CA ASN A 30 -17.55 -2.22 1.26
C ASN A 30 -16.31 -2.49 2.13
N ASN A 31 -15.80 -3.71 2.14
CA ASN A 31 -14.57 -4.03 2.87
C ASN A 31 -13.36 -3.35 2.23
N PHE A 32 -13.31 -3.31 0.90
CA PHE A 32 -12.25 -2.62 0.18
C PHE A 32 -12.28 -1.11 0.41
N ILE A 33 -13.47 -0.49 0.37
CA ILE A 33 -13.65 0.93 0.71
C ILE A 33 -13.18 1.20 2.15
N LYS A 34 -13.57 0.36 3.12
CA LYS A 34 -13.13 0.49 4.52
C LYS A 34 -11.61 0.39 4.66
N GLN A 35 -10.97 -0.58 4.00
CA GLN A 35 -9.51 -0.71 4.00
C GLN A 35 -8.82 0.53 3.42
N SER A 36 -9.39 1.11 2.37
CA SER A 36 -8.81 2.28 1.71
C SER A 36 -8.93 3.53 2.57
N ILE A 37 -10.03 3.65 3.31
CA ILE A 37 -10.17 4.68 4.35
C ILE A 37 -9.21 4.43 5.53
N ALA A 38 -8.96 3.17 5.89
CA ALA A 38 -7.97 2.85 6.91
C ALA A 38 -6.57 3.31 6.46
N TRP A 39 -6.17 3.06 5.21
CA TRP A 39 -4.91 3.56 4.67
C TRP A 39 -4.82 5.08 4.67
N TYR A 40 -5.92 5.78 4.43
CA TYR A 40 -5.95 7.23 4.56
C TYR A 40 -5.58 7.71 5.96
N TYR A 41 -6.24 7.17 7.00
CA TYR A 41 -5.94 7.57 8.38
C TYR A 41 -4.55 7.11 8.83
N LEU A 42 -4.11 5.92 8.40
CA LEU A 42 -2.76 5.45 8.68
C LEU A 42 -1.70 6.31 7.98
N TYR A 43 -1.94 6.81 6.78
CA TYR A 43 -1.04 7.78 6.16
C TYR A 43 -0.95 9.08 6.96
N LEU A 44 -2.07 9.63 7.43
CA LEU A 44 -2.07 10.84 8.25
C LEU A 44 -1.26 10.67 9.54
N ASP A 45 -1.43 9.55 10.23
CA ASP A 45 -0.63 9.18 11.41
C ASP A 45 0.87 9.10 11.09
N LYS A 46 1.23 8.53 9.92
CA LYS A 46 2.62 8.47 9.46
C LYS A 46 3.18 9.83 9.07
N GLN A 47 2.36 10.74 8.55
CA GLN A 47 2.80 12.10 8.24
C GLN A 47 3.21 12.86 9.51
N ASP A 48 2.44 12.75 10.58
CA ASP A 48 2.79 13.37 11.86
C ASP A 48 4.06 12.73 12.46
N SER A 49 4.10 11.40 12.49
CA SER A 49 5.25 10.63 13.00
C SER A 49 6.56 10.92 12.24
N PHE A 50 6.49 11.07 10.91
CA PHE A 50 7.67 11.37 10.10
C PHE A 50 8.29 12.71 10.47
N GLY A 51 7.48 13.75 10.68
CA GLY A 51 7.99 15.07 11.07
C GLY A 51 8.75 15.04 12.39
N GLU A 52 8.23 14.31 13.38
CA GLU A 52 8.89 14.13 14.68
C GLU A 52 10.22 13.36 14.55
N LEU A 53 10.19 12.20 13.88
CA LEU A 53 11.37 11.34 13.70
C LEU A 53 12.45 12.01 12.84
N TYR A 54 12.07 12.75 11.80
CA TYR A 54 13.03 13.44 10.94
C TYR A 54 13.77 14.52 11.74
N ASN A 55 13.04 15.33 12.51
CA ASN A 55 13.64 16.36 13.35
C ASN A 55 14.56 15.76 14.43
N LEU A 56 14.14 14.67 15.07
CA LEU A 56 14.98 13.94 16.02
C LEU A 56 16.25 13.40 15.34
N SER A 57 16.12 12.80 14.16
CA SER A 57 17.24 12.26 13.39
C SER A 57 18.26 13.34 13.02
N VAL A 58 17.79 14.53 12.66
CA VAL A 58 18.66 15.70 12.43
C VAL A 58 19.40 16.09 13.72
N GLN A 59 18.70 16.15 14.86
CA GLN A 59 19.33 16.50 16.16
C GLN A 59 20.38 15.46 16.60
N MET A 60 20.12 14.19 16.30
CA MET A 60 21.01 13.07 16.61
C MET A 60 22.17 12.93 15.62
N ASN A 61 22.31 13.85 14.65
CA ASN A 61 23.33 13.80 13.60
C ASN A 61 23.31 12.50 12.77
N VAL A 62 22.11 11.98 12.47
CA VAL A 62 21.96 10.91 11.46
C VAL A 62 22.56 11.38 10.13
N SER A 63 23.17 10.46 9.38
CA SER A 63 23.89 10.81 8.14
C SER A 63 22.98 11.52 7.12
N ASN A 64 23.55 12.47 6.39
CA ASN A 64 22.82 13.21 5.36
C ASN A 64 22.25 12.29 4.28
N GLU A 65 22.94 11.19 3.96
CA GLU A 65 22.49 10.19 2.97
C GLU A 65 21.20 9.50 3.44
N THR A 66 21.14 9.08 4.70
CA THR A 66 19.94 8.48 5.31
C THR A 66 18.80 9.48 5.39
N LEU A 67 19.08 10.73 5.81
CA LEU A 67 18.07 11.80 5.85
C LEU A 67 17.51 12.12 4.46
N GLN A 68 18.36 12.13 3.43
CA GLN A 68 17.94 12.34 2.05
C GLN A 68 17.06 11.20 1.54
N LEU A 69 17.43 9.94 1.81
CA LEU A 69 16.63 8.78 1.44
C LEU A 69 15.25 8.81 2.11
N ALA A 70 15.21 9.09 3.42
CA ALA A 70 13.95 9.22 4.15
C ALA A 70 13.06 10.32 3.55
N LEU A 71 13.65 11.47 3.22
CA LEU A 71 12.93 12.59 2.61
C LEU A 71 12.42 12.27 1.20
N GLU A 72 13.20 11.57 0.38
CA GLU A 72 12.78 11.12 -0.95
C GLU A 72 11.57 10.18 -0.87
N LEU A 73 11.63 9.18 0.01
CA LEU A 73 10.50 8.27 0.26
C LEU A 73 9.27 9.04 0.73
N TYR A 74 9.44 9.99 1.65
CA TYR A 74 8.34 10.79 2.13
C TYR A 74 7.74 11.70 1.05
N ASN A 75 8.56 12.30 0.18
CA ASN A 75 8.08 13.08 -0.95
C ASN A 75 7.28 12.21 -1.94
N ASN A 76 7.72 10.98 -2.20
CA ASN A 76 6.96 10.01 -2.99
C ASN A 76 5.62 9.67 -2.33
N ALA A 77 5.60 9.54 -1.00
CA ALA A 77 4.38 9.34 -0.23
C ALA A 77 3.40 10.51 -0.40
N THR A 78 3.88 11.75 -0.24
CA THR A 78 3.07 12.96 -0.40
C THR A 78 2.54 13.11 -1.82
N ALA A 79 3.35 12.77 -2.84
CA ALA A 79 2.92 12.80 -4.24
C ALA A 79 1.77 11.81 -4.49
N GLU A 80 1.89 10.57 -4.02
CA GLU A 80 0.84 9.55 -4.12
C GLU A 80 -0.42 9.94 -3.34
N TYR A 81 -0.27 10.53 -2.14
CA TYR A 81 -1.40 11.10 -1.39
C TYR A 81 -2.12 12.20 -2.19
N GLY A 82 -1.36 13.12 -2.78
CA GLY A 82 -1.90 14.17 -3.65
C GLY A 82 -2.69 13.59 -4.82
N GLN A 83 -2.17 12.55 -5.49
CA GLN A 83 -2.89 11.85 -6.54
C GLN A 83 -4.17 11.19 -6.03
N ALA A 84 -4.15 10.53 -4.88
CA ALA A 84 -5.35 9.94 -4.28
C ALA A 84 -6.44 11.00 -4.06
N MET A 85 -6.06 12.17 -3.54
CA MET A 85 -6.99 13.26 -3.24
C MET A 85 -7.68 13.87 -4.45
N THR A 86 -7.09 13.76 -5.65
CA THR A 86 -7.77 14.18 -6.89
C THR A 86 -9.06 13.39 -7.18
N TYR A 87 -9.18 12.17 -6.64
CA TYR A 87 -10.34 11.29 -6.82
C TYR A 87 -11.37 11.40 -5.68
N GLY A 88 -11.06 12.19 -4.64
CA GLY A 88 -11.87 12.35 -3.44
C GLY A 88 -11.88 11.11 -2.53
N LEU A 89 -12.42 11.26 -1.31
CA LEU A 89 -12.58 10.12 -0.43
C LEU A 89 -13.70 9.18 -0.93
N PRO A 90 -13.57 7.86 -0.74
CA PRO A 90 -14.59 6.89 -1.17
C PRO A 90 -15.99 7.10 -0.57
N ARG A 91 -16.10 7.81 0.56
CA ARG A 91 -17.41 8.14 1.17
C ARG A 91 -18.13 9.27 0.44
N ASP A 92 -17.38 10.12 -0.24
CA ASP A 92 -17.88 11.37 -0.83
C ASP A 92 -18.28 11.17 -2.29
N THR A 93 -17.81 10.10 -2.93
CA THR A 93 -18.02 9.82 -4.34
C THR A 93 -18.77 8.50 -4.54
N ARG A 94 -19.80 8.49 -5.39
CA ARG A 94 -20.57 7.28 -5.76
C ARG A 94 -20.08 6.62 -7.05
N THR A 95 -18.88 6.95 -7.50
CA THR A 95 -18.30 6.44 -8.76
C THR A 95 -17.21 5.41 -8.48
N LEU A 96 -16.74 4.70 -9.51
CA LEU A 96 -15.61 3.77 -9.38
C LEU A 96 -14.25 4.47 -9.12
N SER A 97 -14.22 5.80 -8.96
CA SER A 97 -13.03 6.56 -8.60
C SER A 97 -12.38 6.08 -7.29
N TRP A 98 -13.16 5.50 -6.38
CA TRP A 98 -12.64 4.91 -5.16
C TRP A 98 -11.59 3.82 -5.44
N VAL A 99 -11.64 3.09 -6.56
CA VAL A 99 -10.63 2.09 -6.90
C VAL A 99 -9.27 2.74 -7.08
N VAL A 100 -9.22 3.84 -7.84
CA VAL A 100 -7.98 4.57 -8.15
C VAL A 100 -7.46 5.30 -6.92
N PHE A 101 -8.35 5.95 -6.16
CA PHE A 101 -8.04 6.48 -4.83
C PHE A 101 -7.33 5.43 -3.97
N SER A 102 -7.86 4.21 -3.93
CA SER A 102 -7.37 3.13 -3.06
C SER A 102 -5.95 2.68 -3.41
N VAL A 103 -5.61 2.70 -4.69
CA VAL A 103 -4.26 2.38 -5.17
C VAL A 103 -3.26 3.44 -4.69
N HIS A 104 -3.56 4.71 -4.93
CA HIS A 104 -2.68 5.82 -4.58
C HIS A 104 -2.54 5.99 -3.06
N ILE A 105 -3.63 5.92 -2.29
CA ILE A 105 -3.56 6.08 -0.84
C ILE A 105 -2.79 4.95 -0.16
N ARG A 106 -2.89 3.72 -0.67
CA ARG A 106 -2.10 2.59 -0.17
C ARG A 106 -0.61 2.80 -0.43
N LYS A 107 -0.24 3.27 -1.62
CA LYS A 107 1.16 3.59 -1.94
C LYS A 107 1.69 4.71 -1.05
N ALA A 108 0.90 5.76 -0.84
CA ALA A 108 1.25 6.86 0.06
C ALA A 108 1.60 6.32 1.46
N TYR A 109 0.73 5.49 2.03
CA TYR A 109 0.97 4.85 3.32
C TYR A 109 2.26 4.00 3.33
N ILE A 110 2.51 3.21 2.28
CA ILE A 110 3.70 2.34 2.19
C ILE A 110 4.97 3.19 2.15
N TYR A 111 5.04 4.21 1.29
CA TYR A 111 6.22 5.06 1.19
C TYR A 111 6.47 5.84 2.49
N ALA A 112 5.42 6.37 3.14
CA ALA A 112 5.57 7.06 4.42
C ALA A 112 6.07 6.10 5.53
N SER A 113 5.59 4.85 5.54
CA SER A 113 6.06 3.82 6.46
C SER A 113 7.53 3.48 6.24
N GLN A 114 7.96 3.36 4.98
CA GLN A 114 9.38 3.13 4.63
C GLN A 114 10.26 4.31 5.03
N ALA A 115 9.80 5.54 4.83
CA ALA A 115 10.53 6.74 5.25
C ALA A 115 10.76 6.74 6.77
N ILE A 116 9.73 6.38 7.55
CA ILE A 116 9.83 6.23 9.01
C ILE A 116 10.78 5.10 9.39
N GLU A 117 10.67 3.93 8.76
CA GLU A 117 11.52 2.78 9.07
C GLU A 117 13.01 3.09 8.88
N VAL A 118 13.37 3.83 7.82
CA VAL A 118 14.75 4.30 7.59
C VAL A 118 15.27 5.15 8.75
N LEU A 119 14.44 6.05 9.28
CA LEU A 119 14.81 6.92 10.40
C LEU A 119 14.88 6.15 11.73
N GLU A 120 13.91 5.30 12.01
CA GLU A 120 13.88 4.46 13.22
C GLU A 120 15.10 3.53 13.29
N GLN A 121 15.46 2.90 12.16
CA GLN A 121 16.64 2.05 12.09
C GLN A 121 17.92 2.84 12.35
N ALA A 122 18.08 4.02 11.73
CA ALA A 122 19.26 4.85 11.93
C ALA A 122 19.41 5.36 13.37
N LEU A 123 18.30 5.78 14.00
CA LEU A 123 18.30 6.19 15.40
C LEU A 123 18.68 5.03 16.33
N LYS A 124 18.13 3.84 16.09
CA LYS A 124 18.46 2.64 16.87
C LYS A 124 19.93 2.24 16.75
N GLU A 125 20.52 2.37 15.55
CA GLU A 125 21.94 2.11 15.33
C GLU A 125 22.82 3.10 16.10
N LEU A 126 22.45 4.38 16.14
CA LEU A 126 23.16 5.39 16.93
C LEU A 126 23.05 5.13 18.43
N GLU A 127 21.86 4.78 18.93
CA GLU A 127 21.68 4.41 20.33
C GLU A 127 22.56 3.22 20.72
N ALA A 128 22.66 2.20 19.87
CA ALA A 128 23.50 1.04 20.11
C ALA A 128 25.02 1.34 20.07
N GLN A 129 25.45 2.35 19.31
CA GLN A 129 26.84 2.80 19.27
C GLN A 129 27.23 3.65 20.49
N ASN A 130 26.25 4.31 21.12
CA ASN A 130 26.46 5.19 22.27
C ASN A 130 26.27 4.48 23.62
N ALA A 131 25.84 3.21 23.62
CA ALA A 131 25.65 2.36 24.80
C ALA A 131 26.91 1.56 25.15
#